data_AF-A0A2W7B4G9-F1
#
_entry.id   AF-A0A2W7B4G9-F1
#
_cell.length_a   1.000
_cell.length_b   1.000
_cell.length_c   1.000
_cell.angle_alpha   90.00
_cell.angle_beta   90.00
_cell.angle_gamma   90.00
#
_symmetry.space_group_name_H-M   'P 1'
#
loop_
_entity.id
_entity.type
_entity.pdbx_description
1 polymer ?
#
loop_
_entity_poly.entity_id
_entity_poly.type
_entity_poly.pdbx_seq_one_letter_code
_entity_poly.pdbx_strand_id
1 'polypeptide(L)'
;MIQSVEAIIDPEGNVHLLESVKLSTSKKAIVTILEDNPIISISETALLSEASLAEDWLRPEEDEAWSHLQLAQFQSWRIETRKIAGNY
;
A
#
# COMPACT_ATOMS: atom_id res chain seq x y z
N MET A 1 -2.49 5.70 9.51
CA MET A 1 -3.08 4.89 8.43
C MET A 1 -2.77 5.60 7.12
N ILE A 2 -2.29 4.88 6.11
CA ILE A 2 -2.01 5.42 4.77
C ILE A 2 -3.30 5.24 3.97
N GLN A 3 -3.76 6.31 3.31
CA GLN A 3 -4.90 6.28 2.41
C GLN A 3 -4.41 6.70 1.03
N SER A 4 -4.68 5.87 0.02
CA SER A 4 -4.45 6.21 -1.39
C SER A 4 -5.76 6.73 -1.97
N VAL A 5 -5.67 7.81 -2.73
CA VAL A 5 -6.83 8.51 -3.30
C VAL A 5 -6.54 8.78 -4.75
N GLU A 6 -7.50 8.49 -5.63
CA GLU A 6 -7.37 8.76 -7.05
C GLU A 6 -7.58 10.25 -7.34
N ALA A 7 -6.75 10.79 -8.22
CA ALA A 7 -6.76 12.19 -8.59
C ALA A 7 -6.34 12.36 -10.05
N ILE A 8 -6.85 13.41 -10.68
CA ILE A 8 -6.44 13.82 -12.02
C ILE A 8 -5.52 15.03 -11.88
N ILE A 9 -4.43 15.04 -12.63
CA ILE A 9 -3.49 16.16 -12.69
C ILE A 9 -3.75 16.87 -14.01
N ASP A 10 -4.06 18.17 -13.95
CA ASP A 10 -4.24 18.98 -15.15
C ASP A 10 -2.87 19.36 -15.77
N PRO A 11 -2.85 19.83 -17.04
CA PRO A 11 -1.60 20.25 -17.69
C PRO A 11 -0.88 21.39 -16.96
N GLU A 12 -1.58 22.16 -16.15
CA GLU A 12 -1.04 23.24 -15.32
C GLU A 12 -0.39 22.72 -14.02
N GLY A 13 -0.51 21.42 -13.74
CA GLY A 13 0.08 20.74 -12.59
C GLY A 13 -0.78 20.77 -11.33
N ASN A 14 -2.05 21.20 -11.40
CA ASN A 14 -2.96 21.15 -10.27
C ASN A 14 -3.55 19.76 -10.11
N VAL A 15 -3.64 19.31 -8.86
CA VAL A 15 -4.15 17.99 -8.49
C VAL A 15 -5.62 18.12 -8.09
N HIS A 16 -6.50 17.46 -8.83
CA HIS A 16 -7.93 17.39 -8.57
C HIS A 16 -8.30 16.01 -8.03
N LEU A 17 -8.64 15.94 -6.75
CA LEU A 17 -9.07 14.68 -6.11
C LEU A 17 -10.43 14.24 -6.68
N LEU A 18 -10.57 12.98 -7.07
CA LEU A 18 -11.82 12.42 -7.58
C LEU A 18 -12.86 12.20 -6.47
N GLU A 19 -12.39 11.96 -5.25
CA GLU A 19 -13.20 11.84 -4.04
C GLU A 19 -12.86 12.94 -3.03
N SER A 20 -13.86 13.31 -2.22
CA SER A 20 -13.66 14.29 -1.16
C SER A 20 -12.99 13.64 0.05
N VAL A 21 -11.72 14.01 0.28
CA VAL A 21 -10.95 13.54 1.43
C VAL A 21 -11.06 14.55 2.57
N LYS A 22 -11.68 14.14 3.67
CA LYS A 22 -11.76 14.98 4.88
C LYS A 22 -10.54 14.72 5.77
N LEU A 23 -9.61 15.66 5.77
CA LEU A 23 -8.46 15.65 6.68
C LEU A 23 -8.74 16.57 7.87
N SER A 24 -8.56 16.06 9.09
CA SER A 24 -8.73 16.84 10.32
C SER A 24 -7.59 17.84 10.56
N THR A 25 -6.42 17.60 9.97
CA THR A 25 -5.26 18.49 10.01
C THR A 25 -4.48 18.41 8.69
N SER A 26 -3.64 19.40 8.40
CA SER A 26 -2.74 19.37 7.24
C SER A 26 -1.80 18.16 7.31
N LYS A 27 -1.71 17.41 6.21
CA LYS A 27 -0.86 16.23 6.06
C LYS A 27 0.06 16.40 4.86
N LYS A 28 1.23 15.75 4.93
CA LYS A 28 2.08 15.56 3.76
C LYS A 28 1.42 14.50 2.86
N ALA A 29 1.35 14.78 1.56
CA ALA A 29 0.88 13.84 0.55
C ALA A 29 2.04 13.40 -0.34
N ILE A 30 1.93 12.21 -0.91
CA ILE A 30 2.79 11.72 -1.99
C ILE A 30 1.90 11.67 -3.23
N VAL A 31 2.39 12.23 -4.33
CA VAL A 31 1.70 12.20 -5.62
C VAL A 31 2.45 11.24 -6.52
N THR A 32 1.73 10.25 -7.04
CA THR A 32 2.24 9.30 -8.02
C THR A 32 1.52 9.56 -9.33
N ILE A 33 2.28 9.90 -10.37
CA ILE A 33 1.76 10.13 -11.71
C ILE A 33 1.75 8.78 -12.43
N LEU A 34 0.57 8.35 -12.87
CA LEU A 34 0.41 7.13 -13.65
C LEU A 34 0.36 7.52 -15.13
N GLU A 35 1.08 6.81 -15.99
CA GLU A 35 1.01 7.02 -17.43
C GLU A 35 -0.28 6.37 -17.97
N ASP A 36 -1.10 7.13 -18.71
CA ASP A 36 -2.40 6.70 -19.27
C ASP A 36 -2.31 5.48 -20.19
N ASN A 37 -1.10 5.19 -20.67
CA ASN A 37 -0.78 3.97 -21.34
C ASN A 37 0.46 3.45 -20.62
N PRO A 38 0.38 2.37 -19.80
CA PRO A 38 1.59 1.59 -19.61
C PRO A 38 2.00 1.28 -21.04
N ILE A 39 3.15 1.75 -21.50
CA ILE A 39 3.65 1.29 -22.77
C ILE A 39 3.65 -0.23 -22.60
N ILE A 40 2.72 -0.93 -23.28
CA ILE A 40 2.65 -2.39 -23.33
C ILE A 40 3.83 -2.87 -24.20
N SER A 41 5.01 -2.28 -24.03
CA SER A 41 6.21 -3.06 -23.85
C SER A 41 6.23 -3.44 -22.37
N ILE A 42 5.34 -4.36 -21.98
CA ILE A 42 5.72 -5.27 -20.90
C ILE A 42 6.98 -5.91 -21.46
N SER A 43 8.15 -5.37 -21.09
CA SER A 43 9.42 -5.86 -21.57
C SER A 43 9.38 -7.37 -21.34
N GLU A 44 9.73 -8.21 -22.30
CA GLU A 44 9.70 -9.67 -22.08
C GLU A 44 10.42 -10.05 -20.78
N THR A 45 11.39 -9.23 -20.36
CA THR A 45 12.03 -9.27 -19.04
C THR A 45 11.08 -9.19 -17.85
N ALA A 46 10.05 -8.34 -17.85
CA ALA A 46 9.06 -8.24 -16.77
C ALA A 46 8.19 -9.50 -16.66
N LEU A 47 7.76 -10.08 -17.79
CA LEU A 47 7.02 -11.37 -17.80
C LEU A 47 7.91 -12.54 -17.37
N LEU A 48 9.18 -12.55 -17.80
CA LEU A 48 10.17 -13.55 -17.36
C LEU A 48 10.51 -13.39 -15.87
N SER A 49 10.57 -12.15 -15.36
CA SER A 49 10.77 -11.89 -13.93
C SER A 49 9.57 -12.30 -13.09
N GLU A 50 8.33 -12.15 -13.57
CA GLU A 50 7.14 -12.65 -12.86
C GLU A 50 7.22 -14.16 -12.64
N ALA A 51 7.49 -14.93 -13.70
CA ALA A 51 7.62 -16.39 -13.60
C ALA A 51 8.80 -16.79 -12.69
N SER A 52 9.95 -16.12 -12.79
CA SER A 52 11.13 -16.42 -11.98
C SER A 52 10.98 -16.02 -10.51
N LEU A 53 10.26 -14.93 -10.20
CA LEU A 53 10.00 -14.51 -8.82
C LEU A 53 8.91 -15.37 -8.18
N ALA A 54 7.93 -15.85 -8.96
CA ALA A 54 6.86 -16.71 -8.45
C ALA A 54 7.39 -18.03 -7.85
N GLU A 55 8.46 -18.61 -8.41
CA GLU A 55 9.04 -19.87 -7.90
C GLU A 55 9.67 -19.74 -6.50
N ASP A 56 10.24 -18.58 -6.18
CA ASP A 56 10.83 -18.31 -4.87
C ASP A 56 9.83 -17.67 -3.90
N TRP A 57 8.90 -16.85 -4.41
CA TRP A 57 7.94 -16.07 -3.61
C TRP A 57 6.69 -16.85 -3.19
N LEU A 58 6.29 -17.89 -3.93
CA LEU A 58 5.11 -18.72 -3.61
C LEU A 58 5.44 -19.91 -2.69
N ARG A 59 6.59 -19.88 -2.03
CA ARG A 59 6.99 -20.95 -1.12
C ARG A 59 6.17 -20.89 0.16
N PRO A 60 5.62 -22.03 0.63
CA PRO A 60 4.79 -22.06 1.84
C PRO A 60 5.54 -21.59 3.10
N GLU A 61 6.87 -21.67 3.11
CA GLU A 61 7.72 -21.14 4.18
C GLU A 61 7.65 -19.61 4.27
N GLU A 62 7.41 -18.91 3.17
CA GLU A 62 7.19 -17.46 3.20
C GLU A 62 5.81 -17.13 3.79
N ASP A 63 4.75 -17.85 3.43
CA ASP A 63 3.42 -17.67 4.02
C ASP A 63 3.43 -17.82 5.56
N GLU A 64 4.22 -18.75 6.09
CA GLU A 64 4.45 -18.87 7.54
C GLU A 64 5.19 -17.65 8.10
N ALA A 65 6.22 -17.15 7.42
CA ALA A 65 6.95 -15.95 7.83
C ALA A 65 6.04 -14.70 7.85
N TRP A 66 5.16 -14.53 6.86
CA TRP A 66 4.17 -13.45 6.81
C TRP A 66 3.10 -13.62 7.91
N SER A 67 2.67 -14.84 8.22
CA SER A 67 1.76 -15.15 9.33
C SER A 67 2.33 -14.73 10.69
N HIS A 68 3.63 -14.97 10.91
CA HIS A 68 4.32 -14.55 12.14
C HIS A 68 4.35 -13.02 12.33
N LEU A 69 4.52 -12.25 11.24
CA LEU A 69 4.49 -10.78 11.29
C LEU A 69 3.08 -10.24 11.57
N GLN A 70 2.05 -10.81 10.95
CA GLN A 70 0.67 -10.41 11.24
C GLN A 70 0.26 -10.73 12.67
N LEU A 71 0.66 -11.90 13.19
CA LEU A 71 0.41 -12.27 14.58
C LEU A 71 1.09 -11.29 15.55
N ALA A 72 2.34 -10.90 15.29
CA ALA A 72 3.05 -9.93 16.10
C ALA A 72 2.38 -8.54 16.07
N GLN A 73 1.94 -8.09 14.89
CA GLN A 73 1.20 -6.83 14.73
C GLN A 73 -0.16 -6.87 15.45
N PHE A 74 -0.87 -8.01 15.39
CA PHE A 74 -2.17 -8.20 16.04
C PHE A 74 -2.04 -8.30 17.56
N GLN A 75 -0.99 -8.94 18.08
CA GLN A 75 -0.69 -8.98 19.51
C GLN A 75 -0.32 -7.59 20.05
N SER A 76 0.46 -6.81 19.29
CA SER A 76 0.76 -5.41 19.62
C SER A 76 -0.52 -4.56 19.71
N TRP A 77 -1.43 -4.69 18.74
CA TRP A 77 -2.74 -4.02 18.77
C TRP A 77 -3.65 -4.44 19.94
N ARG A 78 -3.64 -5.73 20.32
CA ARG A 78 -4.43 -6.24 21.46
C ARG A 78 -3.91 -5.77 22.82
N ILE A 79 -2.62 -5.51 22.95
CA ILE A 79 -2.04 -4.98 24.20
C ILE A 79 -2.32 -3.49 24.32
N GLU A 80 -2.20 -2.75 23.22
CA GLU A 80 -2.46 -1.31 23.20
C GLU A 80 -3.93 -1.02 23.57
N THR A 81 -4.88 -1.73 22.97
CA THR A 81 -6.32 -1.59 23.28
C THR A 81 -6.69 -1.89 24.73
N ARG A 82 -5.99 -2.83 25.39
CA ARG A 82 -6.17 -3.12 26.82
C ARG A 82 -5.59 -2.06 27.74
N LYS A 83 -4.50 -1.38 27.35
CA LYS A 83 -3.96 -0.25 28.14
C LYS A 83 -4.91 0.95 28.15
N ILE A 84 -5.58 1.22 27.03
CA ILE A 84 -6.55 2.34 26.93
C ILE A 84 -7.84 2.06 27.73
N ALA A 85 -8.26 0.80 27.84
CA ALA A 85 -9.45 0.40 28.59
C ALA A 85 -9.21 0.21 30.11
N GLY A 86 -7.95 0.13 30.55
CA GLY A 86 -7.57 -0.07 31.95
C GLY A 86 -7.18 1.20 32.71
N ASN A 87 -7.27 2.38 32.07
CA ASN A 87 -7.06 3.68 32.70
C ASN A 87 -8.41 4.42 32.81
N TYR A 88 -9.27 3.95 33.72
CA TYR A 88 -10.39 4.70 34.30
C TYR A 88 -10.53 4.32 35.77
#